data_AF-A0AAE4WCP2-F1
#
_entry.id   AF-A0AAE4WCP2-F1
#
_cell.length_a   1.000
_cell.length_b   1.000
_cell.length_c   1.000
_cell.angle_alpha   90.00
_cell.angle_beta   90.00
_cell.angle_gamma   90.00
#
_symmetry.space_group_name_H-M   'P 1'
#
loop_
_entity.id
_entity.type
_entity.pdbx_description
1 polymer ?
#
loop_
_entity_poly.entity_id
_entity_poly.type
_entity_poly.pdbx_seq_one_letter_code
_entity_poly.pdbx_strand_id
1 'polypeptide(L)'
;MASYSIILGRQRHVFDDLKSLMACASPLKSGDQLAGIAASSNERRVAARYVLADLPLKTFLQDMLIPYEIDEVTRLIVDSHDVAAFAPVSHMTVGQFRDWLLSYEATSEVLAALAPGLTPEMVAAVSKLMRNHDLITVAAKCSVITAFRSTIGLSGRLSSRLQPNHPTDDPEGVAGSTLDGLLYGVGDAVIGINPASDNLEACIRLMHLFDKLRDRFEIPTQSCVLTHVTTSIQAIKAGAPLDLVFQSVAGTQAANKGFGVDLAVLREGREAALSLKRGTVGDNVMYLETGQGSALSADAHHGVDEQTLEVRAYAVAREVKPLLVNTVVGFIGPEYLYDAKQIIRAGLEDHFCGKLLGVPMGVDVCYTNHAEADQDDMDNLMVLLTVAGVNFLIAVPGADDVMLNYQSLSYHDIVGLRHQFNRPPAPEFEAWLKRMGMIDRSGRLAPLPQSNAFSRNLLSYKASA
;
A
#
# COMPACT_ATOMS: atom_id res chain seq x y z
N MET A 1 20.80 -30.97 -3.91
CA MET A 1 20.13 -29.69 -4.12
C MET A 1 19.26 -29.82 -5.35
N ALA A 2 18.01 -29.35 -5.32
CA ALA A 2 17.19 -29.30 -6.53
C ALA A 2 17.92 -28.44 -7.57
N SER A 3 18.07 -28.94 -8.79
CA SER A 3 18.69 -28.17 -9.87
C SER A 3 17.59 -27.44 -10.62
N TYR A 4 17.47 -26.13 -10.38
CA TYR A 4 16.57 -25.25 -11.14
C TYR A 4 17.16 -25.05 -12.54
N SER A 5 16.71 -25.86 -13.51
CA SER A 5 17.22 -25.77 -14.89
C SER A 5 16.21 -26.18 -15.94
N ILE A 6 16.37 -25.62 -17.14
CA ILE A 6 15.58 -25.96 -18.32
C ILE A 6 16.45 -25.86 -19.57
N ILE A 7 16.14 -26.67 -20.59
CA ILE A 7 16.67 -26.49 -21.94
C ILE A 7 15.62 -25.73 -22.74
N LEU A 8 15.93 -24.49 -23.12
CA LEU A 8 15.07 -23.66 -23.97
C LEU A 8 15.79 -23.48 -25.31
N GLY A 9 15.15 -23.93 -26.39
CA GLY A 9 15.79 -23.99 -27.71
C GLY A 9 17.04 -24.87 -27.68
N ARG A 10 18.22 -24.27 -27.83
CA ARG A 10 19.53 -24.96 -27.82
C ARG A 10 20.37 -24.67 -26.58
N GLN A 11 19.88 -23.81 -25.68
CA GLN A 11 20.63 -23.38 -24.52
C GLN A 11 20.08 -24.04 -23.25
N ARG A 12 20.98 -24.54 -22.41
CA ARG A 12 20.64 -24.96 -21.04
C ARG A 12 20.77 -23.75 -20.13
N HIS A 13 19.67 -23.37 -19.49
CA HIS A 13 19.63 -22.35 -18.45
C HIS A 13 19.66 -23.03 -17.09
N VAL A 14 20.58 -22.61 -16.24
CA VAL A 14 20.71 -23.06 -14.85
C VAL A 14 20.59 -21.85 -13.93
N PHE A 15 19.91 -22.04 -12.81
CA PHE A 15 19.75 -21.10 -11.72
C PHE A 15 20.27 -21.79 -10.45
N ASP A 16 21.14 -21.12 -9.70
CA ASP A 16 21.90 -21.75 -8.62
C ASP A 16 21.04 -22.07 -7.40
N ASP A 17 20.05 -21.21 -7.13
CA ASP A 17 19.11 -21.32 -6.02
C ASP A 17 17.74 -20.71 -6.36
N LEU A 18 16.79 -20.83 -5.44
CA LEU A 18 15.44 -20.31 -5.62
C LEU A 18 15.41 -18.78 -5.70
N LYS A 19 16.31 -18.09 -5.00
CA LYS A 19 16.48 -16.63 -5.09
C LYS A 19 16.82 -16.20 -6.51
N SER A 20 17.81 -16.85 -7.11
CA SER A 20 18.25 -16.58 -8.48
C SER A 20 17.14 -16.87 -9.50
N LEU A 21 16.36 -17.93 -9.29
CA LEU A 21 15.21 -18.26 -10.13
C LEU A 21 14.13 -17.17 -10.04
N MET A 22 13.76 -16.77 -8.82
CA MET A 22 12.74 -15.75 -8.55
C MET A 22 13.14 -14.38 -9.12
N ALA A 23 14.39 -13.96 -8.90
CA ALA A 23 14.92 -12.71 -9.42
C ALA A 23 14.99 -12.71 -10.95
N CYS A 24 15.47 -13.79 -11.56
CA CYS A 24 15.48 -13.91 -13.01
C CYS A 24 14.08 -13.96 -13.63
N ALA A 25 13.05 -14.43 -12.91
CA ALA A 25 11.67 -14.47 -13.40
C ALA A 25 10.95 -13.10 -13.36
N SER A 26 11.44 -12.16 -12.54
CA SER A 26 10.92 -10.79 -12.46
C SER A 26 10.87 -10.11 -13.84
N PRO A 27 9.85 -9.29 -14.12
CA PRO A 27 9.97 -8.25 -15.13
C PRO A 27 11.23 -7.39 -14.90
N LEU A 28 11.73 -6.75 -15.96
CA LEU A 28 12.90 -5.87 -15.82
C LEU A 28 12.57 -4.71 -14.86
N LYS A 29 13.43 -4.51 -13.86
CA LYS A 29 13.42 -3.38 -12.91
C LYS A 29 14.87 -2.92 -12.72
N SER A 30 15.10 -1.61 -12.64
CA SER A 30 16.45 -1.07 -12.48
C SER A 30 17.08 -1.47 -11.15
N GLY A 31 16.31 -1.61 -10.07
CA GLY A 31 16.84 -2.03 -8.77
C GLY A 31 17.39 -3.45 -8.78
N ASP A 32 16.65 -4.40 -9.38
CA ASP A 32 17.14 -5.77 -9.58
C ASP A 32 18.40 -5.81 -10.50
N GLN A 33 18.52 -4.88 -11.45
CA GLN A 33 19.72 -4.74 -12.28
C GLN A 33 20.90 -4.17 -11.49
N LEU A 34 20.66 -3.14 -10.68
CA LEU A 34 21.65 -2.51 -9.81
C LEU A 34 22.21 -3.53 -8.80
N ALA A 35 21.35 -4.37 -8.25
CA ALA A 35 21.73 -5.48 -7.37
C ALA A 35 22.44 -6.64 -8.09
N GLY A 36 22.51 -6.63 -9.43
CA GLY A 36 23.17 -7.68 -10.22
C GLY A 36 22.43 -9.01 -10.26
N ILE A 37 21.15 -9.04 -9.89
CA ILE A 37 20.33 -10.27 -9.78
C ILE A 37 19.28 -10.42 -10.89
N ALA A 38 19.05 -9.37 -11.67
CA ALA A 38 18.14 -9.42 -12.82
C ALA A 38 18.59 -10.42 -13.89
N ALA A 39 17.63 -10.95 -14.65
CA ALA A 39 17.95 -11.79 -15.81
C ALA A 39 18.76 -11.02 -16.88
N SER A 40 19.88 -11.60 -17.31
CA SER A 40 20.78 -11.02 -18.32
C SER A 40 20.20 -10.91 -19.73
N SER A 41 19.09 -11.60 -20.02
CA SER A 41 18.37 -11.51 -21.29
C SER A 41 16.89 -11.86 -21.13
N ASN A 42 16.08 -11.44 -22.11
CA ASN A 42 14.66 -11.85 -22.16
C ASN A 42 14.50 -13.37 -22.28
N GLU A 43 15.40 -14.05 -23.00
CA GLU A 43 15.39 -15.52 -23.09
C GLU A 43 15.65 -16.16 -21.72
N ARG A 44 16.64 -15.67 -20.94
CA ARG A 44 16.89 -16.15 -19.58
C ARG A 44 15.71 -15.88 -18.65
N ARG A 45 15.04 -14.73 -18.78
CA ARG A 45 13.81 -14.42 -18.02
C ARG A 45 12.68 -15.39 -18.34
N VAL A 46 12.46 -15.67 -19.62
CA VAL A 46 11.45 -16.64 -20.06
C VAL A 46 11.78 -18.04 -19.57
N ALA A 47 13.06 -18.47 -19.66
CA ALA A 47 13.50 -19.74 -19.10
C ALA A 47 13.26 -19.84 -17.59
N ALA A 48 13.52 -18.78 -16.83
CA ALA A 48 13.22 -18.71 -15.40
C ALA A 48 11.71 -18.86 -15.14
N ARG A 49 10.87 -18.19 -15.93
CA ARG A 49 9.41 -18.29 -15.79
C ARG A 49 8.87 -19.68 -16.09
N TYR A 50 9.44 -20.41 -17.06
CA TYR A 50 9.08 -21.81 -17.30
C TYR A 50 9.40 -22.68 -16.10
N VAL A 51 10.63 -22.59 -15.56
CA VAL A 51 11.03 -23.36 -14.37
C VAL A 51 10.17 -22.99 -13.16
N LEU A 52 9.88 -21.69 -12.98
CA LEU A 52 9.04 -21.20 -11.89
C LEU A 52 7.59 -21.70 -12.00
N ALA A 53 7.03 -21.74 -13.21
CA ALA A 53 5.66 -22.22 -13.46
C ALA A 53 5.47 -23.69 -13.08
N ASP A 54 6.49 -24.53 -13.26
CA ASP A 54 6.44 -25.96 -12.93
C ASP A 54 6.79 -26.25 -11.46
N LEU A 55 7.17 -25.23 -10.68
CA LEU A 55 7.56 -25.41 -9.28
C LEU A 55 6.33 -25.65 -8.40
N PRO A 56 6.28 -26.71 -7.57
CA PRO A 56 5.21 -26.91 -6.60
C PRO A 56 5.15 -25.76 -5.59
N LEU A 57 3.96 -25.27 -5.24
CA LEU A 57 3.80 -24.22 -4.22
C LEU A 57 4.45 -24.60 -2.89
N LYS A 58 4.38 -25.88 -2.51
CA LYS A 58 5.01 -26.41 -1.29
C LYS A 58 6.52 -26.18 -1.21
N THR A 59 7.21 -25.91 -2.32
CA THR A 59 8.64 -25.61 -2.31
C THR A 59 8.95 -24.41 -1.42
N PHE A 60 8.10 -23.37 -1.44
CA PHE A 60 8.29 -22.15 -0.65
C PHE A 60 8.12 -22.35 0.86
N LEU A 61 7.64 -23.52 1.30
CA LEU A 61 7.57 -23.91 2.72
C LEU A 61 8.84 -24.65 3.18
N GLN A 62 9.69 -25.07 2.25
CA GLN A 62 10.87 -25.92 2.51
C GLN A 62 12.17 -25.19 2.17
N ASP A 63 12.17 -24.40 1.09
CA ASP A 63 13.31 -23.64 0.60
C ASP A 63 13.08 -22.15 0.88
N MET A 64 13.53 -21.69 2.04
CA MET A 64 13.34 -20.31 2.50
C MET A 64 14.39 -19.40 1.84
N LEU A 65 13.94 -18.30 1.23
CA LEU A 65 14.85 -17.35 0.55
C LEU A 65 15.78 -16.63 1.53
N ILE A 66 15.31 -16.40 2.75
CA ILE A 66 16.09 -15.87 3.86
C ILE A 66 15.96 -16.88 5.01
N PRO A 67 17.06 -17.32 5.66
CA PRO A 67 16.99 -18.34 6.72
C PRO A 67 16.15 -17.91 7.93
N TYR A 68 15.36 -18.84 8.46
CA TYR A 68 14.50 -18.65 9.63
C TYR A 68 15.27 -18.12 10.85
N GLU A 69 16.48 -18.59 11.06
CA GLU A 69 17.29 -18.28 12.25
C GLU A 69 17.78 -16.83 12.28
N ILE A 70 17.90 -16.18 11.13
CA ILE A 70 18.51 -14.85 11.02
C ILE A 70 17.50 -13.73 10.78
N ASP A 71 16.24 -14.05 10.50
CA ASP A 71 15.26 -13.08 10.02
C ASP A 71 13.87 -13.24 10.66
N GLU A 72 13.47 -12.25 11.46
CA GLU A 72 12.19 -12.22 12.17
C GLU A 72 10.98 -12.22 11.23
N VAL A 73 11.10 -11.62 10.06
CA VAL A 73 10.02 -11.59 9.06
C VAL A 73 9.77 -13.00 8.51
N THR A 74 10.84 -13.78 8.26
CA THR A 74 10.73 -15.19 7.87
C THR A 74 10.10 -16.02 8.98
N ARG A 75 10.49 -15.79 10.24
CA ARG A 75 9.84 -16.47 11.38
C ARG A 75 8.34 -16.19 11.42
N LEU A 76 7.95 -14.91 11.31
CA LEU A 76 6.55 -14.52 11.22
C LEU A 76 5.82 -15.23 10.09
N ILE A 77 6.39 -15.25 8.88
CA ILE A 77 5.77 -15.89 7.70
C ILE A 77 5.56 -17.40 7.94
N VAL A 78 6.58 -18.09 8.44
CA VAL A 78 6.54 -19.54 8.66
C VAL A 78 5.60 -19.90 9.80
N ASP A 79 5.69 -19.19 10.93
CA ASP A 79 4.94 -19.50 12.14
C ASP A 79 3.45 -19.14 12.00
N SER A 80 3.10 -18.21 11.11
CA SER A 80 1.71 -17.78 10.86
C SER A 80 1.03 -18.50 9.69
N HIS A 81 1.73 -19.37 8.95
CA HIS A 81 1.18 -20.07 7.80
C HIS A 81 0.08 -21.07 8.22
N ASP A 82 -1.14 -20.89 7.69
CA ASP A 82 -2.27 -21.78 7.94
C ASP A 82 -2.32 -22.94 6.93
N VAL A 83 -1.95 -24.14 7.39
CA VAL A 83 -1.95 -25.37 6.58
C VAL A 83 -3.34 -25.75 6.09
N ALA A 84 -4.39 -25.50 6.87
CA ALA A 84 -5.76 -25.83 6.51
C ALA A 84 -6.29 -24.88 5.42
N ALA A 85 -6.02 -23.58 5.56
CA ALA A 85 -6.33 -22.58 4.55
C ALA A 85 -5.58 -22.85 3.22
N PHE A 86 -4.34 -23.32 3.29
CA PHE A 86 -3.52 -23.65 2.11
C PHE A 86 -3.96 -24.94 1.40
N ALA A 87 -4.60 -25.88 2.11
CA ALA A 87 -4.90 -27.23 1.62
C ALA A 87 -5.55 -27.27 0.22
N PRO A 88 -6.53 -26.42 -0.14
CA PRO A 88 -7.20 -26.45 -1.45
C PRO A 88 -6.26 -26.28 -2.64
N VAL A 89 -5.22 -25.44 -2.51
CA VAL A 89 -4.25 -25.16 -3.60
C VAL A 89 -2.92 -25.87 -3.40
N SER A 90 -2.72 -26.57 -2.28
CA SER A 90 -1.44 -27.14 -1.88
C SER A 90 -0.84 -28.19 -2.82
N HIS A 91 -1.63 -28.72 -3.74
CA HIS A 91 -1.22 -29.71 -4.75
C HIS A 91 -0.74 -29.06 -6.05
N MET A 92 -0.93 -27.74 -6.22
CA MET A 92 -0.68 -27.01 -7.45
C MET A 92 0.80 -26.60 -7.59
N THR A 93 1.24 -26.46 -8.83
CA THR A 93 2.42 -25.65 -9.18
C THR A 93 2.09 -24.16 -9.22
N VAL A 94 3.10 -23.28 -9.28
CA VAL A 94 2.87 -21.82 -9.44
C VAL A 94 2.06 -21.51 -10.70
N GLY A 95 2.33 -22.21 -11.80
CA GLY A 95 1.59 -22.05 -13.06
C GLY A 95 0.12 -22.49 -12.94
N GLN A 96 -0.12 -23.63 -12.31
CA GLN A 96 -1.50 -24.09 -12.03
C GLN A 96 -2.24 -23.14 -11.09
N PHE A 97 -1.54 -22.58 -10.09
CA PHE A 97 -2.10 -21.60 -9.18
C PHE A 97 -2.48 -20.30 -9.89
N ARG A 98 -1.64 -19.81 -10.82
CA ARG A 98 -1.99 -18.68 -11.70
C ARG A 98 -3.30 -18.92 -12.44
N ASP A 99 -3.42 -20.08 -13.08
CA ASP A 99 -4.60 -20.40 -13.89
C ASP A 99 -5.85 -20.56 -13.02
N TRP A 100 -5.71 -21.15 -11.83
CA TRP A 100 -6.79 -21.25 -10.85
C TRP A 100 -7.25 -19.87 -10.34
N LEU A 101 -6.33 -18.95 -10.03
CA LEU A 101 -6.66 -17.57 -9.62
C LEU A 101 -7.46 -16.82 -10.71
N LEU A 102 -7.19 -17.10 -11.99
CA LEU A 102 -7.90 -16.51 -13.12
C LEU A 102 -9.28 -17.15 -13.37
N SER A 103 -9.52 -18.36 -12.86
CA SER A 103 -10.79 -19.08 -13.02
C SER A 103 -11.97 -18.44 -12.26
N TYR A 104 -13.19 -18.95 -12.53
CA TYR A 104 -14.39 -18.57 -11.80
C TYR A 104 -14.50 -19.20 -10.40
N GLU A 105 -13.66 -20.18 -10.07
CA GLU A 105 -13.65 -20.83 -8.74
C GLU A 105 -13.00 -19.94 -7.67
N ALA A 106 -12.09 -19.06 -8.07
CA ALA A 106 -11.42 -18.10 -7.18
C ALA A 106 -12.33 -16.90 -6.86
N THR A 107 -13.46 -17.15 -6.19
CA THR A 107 -14.38 -16.09 -5.74
C THR A 107 -13.77 -15.29 -4.58
N SER A 108 -14.35 -14.12 -4.27
CA SER A 108 -13.90 -13.27 -3.16
C SER A 108 -13.86 -14.02 -1.83
N GLU A 109 -14.86 -14.85 -1.55
CA GLU A 109 -14.96 -15.64 -0.31
C GLU A 109 -13.88 -16.72 -0.25
N VAL A 110 -13.64 -17.41 -1.37
CA VAL A 110 -12.62 -18.45 -1.48
C VAL A 110 -11.22 -17.85 -1.32
N LEU A 111 -10.94 -16.71 -1.96
CA LEU A 111 -9.66 -16.02 -1.85
C LEU A 111 -9.42 -15.49 -0.43
N ALA A 112 -10.45 -14.95 0.23
CA ALA A 112 -10.34 -14.51 1.61
C ALA A 112 -10.05 -15.67 2.58
N ALA A 113 -10.68 -16.83 2.37
CA ALA A 113 -10.41 -18.03 3.16
C ALA A 113 -9.01 -18.63 2.89
N LEU A 114 -8.47 -18.44 1.67
CA LEU A 114 -7.16 -18.93 1.27
C LEU A 114 -6.00 -18.07 1.81
N ALA A 115 -6.17 -16.74 1.91
CA ALA A 115 -5.10 -15.79 2.22
C ALA A 115 -4.19 -16.14 3.42
N PRO A 116 -4.69 -16.70 4.55
CA PRO A 116 -3.83 -17.12 5.66
C PRO A 116 -2.88 -18.28 5.34
N GLY A 117 -3.21 -19.09 4.33
CA GLY A 117 -2.41 -20.22 3.85
C GLY A 117 -1.42 -19.87 2.75
N LEU A 118 -1.33 -18.61 2.33
CA LEU A 118 -0.37 -18.16 1.32
C LEU A 118 0.84 -17.52 1.99
N THR A 119 2.05 -17.93 1.59
CA THR A 119 3.27 -17.20 1.94
C THR A 119 3.54 -16.09 0.93
N PRO A 120 4.26 -15.01 1.33
CA PRO A 120 4.71 -13.98 0.42
C PRO A 120 5.44 -14.51 -0.81
N GLU A 121 6.30 -15.50 -0.65
CA GLU A 121 7.08 -16.06 -1.75
C GLU A 121 6.20 -16.77 -2.79
N MET A 122 5.11 -17.44 -2.37
CA MET A 122 4.13 -18.02 -3.31
C MET A 122 3.41 -16.93 -4.12
N VAL A 123 3.03 -15.84 -3.46
CA VAL A 123 2.30 -14.72 -4.07
C VAL A 123 3.21 -13.91 -5.01
N ALA A 124 4.47 -13.68 -4.61
CA ALA A 124 5.49 -13.09 -5.46
C ALA A 124 5.82 -13.98 -6.66
N ALA A 125 5.85 -15.30 -6.49
CA ALA A 125 6.14 -16.23 -7.58
C ALA A 125 5.06 -16.16 -8.66
N VAL A 126 3.79 -16.16 -8.25
CA VAL A 126 2.67 -16.14 -9.21
C VAL A 126 2.54 -14.79 -9.92
N SER A 127 2.84 -13.67 -9.25
CA SER A 127 2.79 -12.34 -9.86
C SER A 127 3.80 -12.19 -11.02
N LYS A 128 4.98 -12.82 -10.90
CA LYS A 128 6.03 -12.85 -11.95
C LYS A 128 5.58 -13.57 -13.24
N LEU A 129 4.58 -14.45 -13.15
CA LEU A 129 3.99 -15.18 -14.28
C LEU A 129 2.77 -14.48 -14.89
N MET A 130 2.28 -13.42 -14.26
CA MET A 130 1.08 -12.69 -14.67
C MET A 130 1.43 -11.49 -15.55
N ARG A 131 0.69 -11.29 -16.64
CA ARG A 131 0.64 -9.99 -17.36
C ARG A 131 -0.18 -8.98 -16.55
N ASN A 132 -0.09 -7.69 -16.90
CA ASN A 132 -0.78 -6.62 -16.17
C ASN A 132 -2.30 -6.87 -16.04
N HIS A 133 -2.95 -7.32 -17.11
CA HIS A 133 -4.38 -7.63 -17.05
C HIS A 133 -4.72 -8.79 -16.10
N ASP A 134 -3.83 -9.78 -15.94
CA ASP A 134 -4.04 -10.90 -15.02
C ASP A 134 -3.98 -10.36 -13.57
N LEU A 135 -2.97 -9.53 -13.26
CA LEU A 135 -2.84 -8.87 -11.95
C LEU A 135 -4.10 -8.07 -11.60
N ILE A 136 -4.58 -7.24 -12.54
CA ILE A 136 -5.81 -6.43 -12.39
C ILE A 136 -7.03 -7.33 -12.17
N THR A 137 -7.17 -8.39 -12.98
CA THR A 137 -8.33 -9.28 -12.96
C THR A 137 -8.44 -10.03 -11.64
N VAL A 138 -7.32 -10.55 -11.11
CA VAL A 138 -7.35 -11.29 -9.84
C VAL A 138 -7.47 -10.35 -8.65
N ALA A 139 -6.77 -9.20 -8.66
CA ALA A 139 -6.89 -8.21 -7.60
C ALA A 139 -8.33 -7.71 -7.44
N ALA A 140 -9.06 -7.53 -8.55
CA ALA A 140 -10.46 -7.11 -8.53
C ALA A 140 -11.42 -8.14 -7.88
N LYS A 141 -11.02 -9.41 -7.81
CA LYS A 141 -11.77 -10.45 -7.09
C LYS A 141 -11.50 -10.43 -5.58
N CYS A 142 -10.38 -9.85 -5.14
CA CYS A 142 -9.99 -9.85 -3.74
C CYS A 142 -10.74 -8.75 -2.96
N SER A 143 -11.45 -9.12 -1.89
CA SER A 143 -12.15 -8.18 -1.00
C SER A 143 -11.46 -8.12 0.35
N VAL A 144 -10.93 -6.95 0.70
CA VAL A 144 -10.31 -6.67 2.00
C VAL A 144 -10.92 -5.41 2.56
N ILE A 145 -11.75 -5.58 3.60
CA ILE A 145 -12.52 -4.51 4.23
C ILE A 145 -11.99 -4.28 5.64
N THR A 146 -11.71 -3.02 5.97
CA THR A 146 -11.22 -2.58 7.28
C THR A 146 -12.02 -1.37 7.74
N ALA A 147 -12.08 -1.13 9.05
CA ALA A 147 -12.86 -0.05 9.61
C ALA A 147 -12.24 0.59 10.85
N PHE A 148 -12.39 1.90 10.97
CA PHE A 148 -12.07 2.67 12.17
C PHE A 148 -13.14 3.74 12.45
N ARG A 149 -13.10 4.89 11.77
CA ARG A 149 -14.21 5.86 11.73
C ARG A 149 -15.00 5.79 10.41
N SER A 150 -14.33 5.36 9.35
CA SER A 150 -14.91 5.01 8.06
C SER A 150 -14.68 3.53 7.73
N THR A 151 -15.52 2.98 6.86
CA THR A 151 -15.37 1.62 6.31
C THR A 151 -14.70 1.67 4.93
N ILE A 152 -13.53 1.05 4.79
CA ILE A 152 -12.66 1.13 3.61
C ILE A 152 -12.57 -0.23 2.92
N GLY A 153 -12.49 -0.23 1.57
CA GLY A 153 -12.31 -1.45 0.77
C GLY A 153 -13.60 -2.16 0.35
N LEU A 154 -14.77 -1.57 0.62
CA LEU A 154 -16.05 -2.04 0.11
C LEU A 154 -16.06 -2.05 -1.43
N SER A 155 -16.60 -3.11 -2.02
CA SER A 155 -16.73 -3.22 -3.47
C SER A 155 -17.53 -2.05 -4.06
N GLY A 156 -17.09 -1.55 -5.21
CA GLY A 156 -17.73 -0.43 -5.90
C GLY A 156 -17.47 0.94 -5.27
N ARG A 157 -16.49 1.07 -4.37
CA ARG A 157 -16.11 2.34 -3.73
C ARG A 157 -14.63 2.64 -3.96
N LEU A 158 -14.23 3.90 -3.80
CA LEU A 158 -12.85 4.34 -3.91
C LEU A 158 -12.58 5.40 -2.84
N SER A 159 -11.76 5.05 -1.86
CA SER A 159 -11.35 5.98 -0.81
C SER A 159 -10.08 6.76 -1.19
N SER A 160 -9.78 7.83 -0.48
CA SER A 160 -8.55 8.59 -0.69
C SER A 160 -7.93 9.12 0.59
N ARG A 161 -6.59 9.13 0.62
CA ARG A 161 -5.81 9.88 1.60
C ARG A 161 -5.72 11.34 1.13
N LEU A 162 -6.01 12.26 2.05
CA LEU A 162 -5.68 13.68 1.89
C LEU A 162 -4.33 13.90 2.56
N GLN A 163 -3.34 14.39 1.81
CA GLN A 163 -1.99 14.66 2.30
C GLN A 163 -1.70 16.17 2.32
N PRO A 164 -1.96 16.87 3.44
CA PRO A 164 -1.80 18.32 3.53
C PRO A 164 -0.39 18.69 4.04
N ASN A 165 0.65 18.15 3.40
CA ASN A 165 2.04 18.45 3.79
C ASN A 165 2.34 19.94 3.62
N HIS A 166 3.13 20.48 4.54
CA HIS A 166 3.54 21.88 4.53
C HIS A 166 5.04 21.98 4.88
N PRO A 167 5.86 22.75 4.13
CA PRO A 167 7.33 22.77 4.32
C PRO A 167 7.84 23.10 5.73
N THR A 168 6.99 23.69 6.56
CA THR A 168 7.30 24.09 7.94
C THR A 168 6.25 23.65 8.97
N ASP A 169 5.30 22.78 8.58
CA ASP A 169 4.16 22.39 9.42
C ASP A 169 3.38 23.60 10.00
N ASP A 170 3.20 24.67 9.23
CA ASP A 170 2.45 25.85 9.70
C ASP A 170 0.97 25.47 9.92
N PRO A 171 0.40 25.69 11.12
CA PRO A 171 -0.96 25.23 11.42
C PRO A 171 -2.05 25.81 10.51
N GLU A 172 -1.94 27.07 10.08
CA GLU A 172 -2.92 27.68 9.18
C GLU A 172 -2.76 27.14 7.76
N GLY A 173 -1.52 26.94 7.29
CA GLY A 173 -1.22 26.30 6.01
C GLY A 173 -1.74 24.85 5.93
N VAL A 174 -1.46 24.04 6.95
CA VAL A 174 -1.94 22.66 7.06
C VAL A 174 -3.47 22.62 7.11
N ALA A 175 -4.10 23.48 7.91
CA ALA A 175 -5.55 23.55 7.98
C ALA A 175 -6.17 23.99 6.64
N GLY A 176 -5.59 24.98 5.98
CA GLY A 176 -6.01 25.46 4.67
C GLY A 176 -5.98 24.36 3.61
N SER A 177 -4.87 23.63 3.52
CA SER A 177 -4.70 22.49 2.59
C SER A 177 -5.67 21.34 2.91
N THR A 178 -5.91 21.07 4.21
CA THR A 178 -6.88 20.07 4.67
C THR A 178 -8.30 20.45 4.23
N LEU A 179 -8.69 21.70 4.41
CA LEU A 179 -10.03 22.18 4.03
C LEU A 179 -10.21 22.18 2.51
N ASP A 180 -9.18 22.54 1.76
CA ASP A 180 -9.21 22.48 0.30
C ASP A 180 -9.45 21.05 -0.18
N GLY A 181 -8.67 20.06 0.27
CA GLY A 181 -8.90 18.66 -0.12
C GLY A 181 -10.27 18.12 0.32
N LEU A 182 -10.76 18.50 1.50
CA LEU A 182 -12.11 18.15 1.95
C LEU A 182 -13.19 18.71 1.02
N LEU A 183 -13.01 19.91 0.45
CA LEU A 183 -13.94 20.51 -0.53
C LEU A 183 -14.04 19.68 -1.83
N TYR A 184 -13.01 18.93 -2.17
CA TYR A 184 -13.02 17.93 -3.25
C TYR A 184 -13.46 16.53 -2.78
N GLY A 185 -13.96 16.42 -1.55
CA GLY A 185 -14.37 15.15 -0.96
C GLY A 185 -13.23 14.15 -0.75
N VAL A 186 -11.98 14.60 -0.68
CA VAL A 186 -10.80 13.77 -0.43
C VAL A 186 -10.59 13.61 1.08
N GLY A 187 -10.07 12.46 1.52
CA GLY A 187 -9.67 12.25 2.92
C GLY A 187 -10.56 11.28 3.70
N ASP A 188 -11.40 10.49 3.04
CA ASP A 188 -12.22 9.46 3.67
C ASP A 188 -11.44 8.21 4.07
N ALA A 189 -10.25 7.98 3.49
CA ALA A 189 -9.32 6.96 3.94
C ALA A 189 -8.51 7.42 5.16
N VAL A 190 -7.97 8.65 5.12
CA VAL A 190 -7.25 9.30 6.22
C VAL A 190 -6.92 10.74 5.81
N ILE A 191 -6.89 11.65 6.78
CA ILE A 191 -6.19 12.95 6.66
C ILE A 191 -4.78 12.73 7.25
N GLY A 192 -3.78 12.53 6.38
CA GLY A 192 -2.46 12.04 6.75
C GLY A 192 -1.33 12.99 6.37
N ILE A 193 -0.64 13.57 7.35
CA ILE A 193 0.50 14.48 7.13
C ILE A 193 1.83 13.79 7.42
N ASN A 194 2.78 13.92 6.51
CA ASN A 194 4.19 13.70 6.80
C ASN A 194 4.71 14.97 7.49
N PRO A 195 5.11 14.93 8.78
CA PRO A 195 5.54 16.13 9.45
C PRO A 195 6.92 16.56 8.95
N ALA A 196 7.13 17.87 8.72
CA ALA A 196 8.43 18.44 8.41
C ALA A 196 9.42 18.35 9.60
N SER A 197 8.92 18.18 10.82
CA SER A 197 9.72 17.97 12.03
C SER A 197 9.39 16.66 12.75
N ASP A 198 10.42 15.95 13.20
CA ASP A 198 10.33 14.78 14.08
C ASP A 198 10.14 15.13 15.57
N ASN A 199 10.00 16.42 15.89
CA ASN A 199 9.79 16.89 17.25
C ASN A 199 8.43 16.42 17.81
N LEU A 200 8.46 15.78 18.98
CA LEU A 200 7.25 15.24 19.64
C LEU A 200 6.17 16.30 19.89
N GLU A 201 6.54 17.49 20.38
CA GLU A 201 5.54 18.54 20.65
C GLU A 201 4.91 19.07 19.35
N ALA A 202 5.69 19.18 18.27
CA ALA A 202 5.17 19.55 16.96
C ALA A 202 4.17 18.52 16.43
N CYS A 203 4.50 17.23 16.53
CA CYS A 203 3.60 16.14 16.17
C CYS A 203 2.30 16.19 17.00
N ILE A 204 2.39 16.39 18.33
CA ILE A 204 1.21 16.50 19.21
C ILE A 204 0.34 17.70 18.82
N ARG A 205 0.92 18.85 18.46
CA ARG A 205 0.17 20.02 17.98
C ARG A 205 -0.62 19.71 16.71
N LEU A 206 -0.03 19.01 15.75
CA LEU A 206 -0.73 18.57 14.53
C LEU A 206 -1.86 17.58 14.84
N MET A 207 -1.65 16.63 15.76
CA MET A 207 -2.69 15.70 16.20
C MET A 207 -3.90 16.45 16.79
N HIS A 208 -3.67 17.43 17.66
CA HIS A 208 -4.74 18.26 18.20
C HIS A 208 -5.41 19.16 17.15
N LEU A 209 -4.65 19.67 16.17
CA LEU A 209 -5.20 20.45 15.07
C LEU A 209 -6.22 19.63 14.29
N PHE A 210 -5.86 18.42 13.86
CA PHE A 210 -6.77 17.56 13.12
C PHE A 210 -7.96 17.11 13.97
N ASP A 211 -7.75 16.77 15.24
CA ASP A 211 -8.85 16.36 16.12
C ASP A 211 -9.88 17.47 16.30
N LYS A 212 -9.43 18.72 16.53
CA LYS A 212 -10.30 19.90 16.60
C LYS A 212 -11.05 20.15 15.30
N LEU A 213 -10.38 20.04 14.15
CA LEU A 213 -11.00 20.24 12.84
C LEU A 213 -12.07 19.16 12.59
N ARG A 214 -11.73 17.90 12.85
CA ARG A 214 -12.63 16.74 12.73
C ARG A 214 -13.87 16.91 13.62
N ASP A 215 -13.68 17.26 14.89
CA ASP A 215 -14.79 17.47 15.83
C ASP A 215 -15.68 18.65 15.43
N ARG A 216 -15.08 19.78 15.06
CA ARG A 216 -15.81 20.99 14.69
C ARG A 216 -16.76 20.78 13.51
N PHE A 217 -16.37 19.95 12.55
CA PHE A 217 -17.16 19.68 11.35
C PHE A 217 -17.79 18.28 11.34
N GLU A 218 -17.72 17.54 12.45
CA GLU A 218 -18.23 16.17 12.60
C GLU A 218 -17.81 15.25 11.43
N ILE A 219 -16.55 15.35 11.01
CA ILE A 219 -16.04 14.64 9.84
C ILE A 219 -15.83 13.17 10.21
N PRO A 220 -16.47 12.20 9.52
CA PRO A 220 -16.33 10.78 9.81
C PRO A 220 -15.09 10.21 9.12
N THR A 221 -13.93 10.73 9.51
CA THR A 221 -12.61 10.27 9.05
C THR A 221 -11.61 10.31 10.18
N GLN A 222 -10.50 9.62 9.99
CA GLN A 222 -9.37 9.54 10.89
C GLN A 222 -8.22 10.44 10.43
N SER A 223 -7.44 10.90 11.39
CA SER A 223 -6.18 11.60 11.13
C SER A 223 -4.97 10.73 11.40
N CYS A 224 -3.86 11.07 10.76
CA CYS A 224 -2.57 10.44 11.01
C CYS A 224 -1.45 11.47 10.87
N VAL A 225 -0.58 11.57 11.87
CA VAL A 225 0.71 12.24 11.73
C VAL A 225 1.72 11.12 11.50
N LEU A 226 2.30 11.06 10.31
CA LEU A 226 3.17 9.99 9.82
C LEU A 226 4.58 10.09 10.42
N THR A 227 4.65 10.09 11.75
CA THR A 227 5.90 10.03 12.52
C THR A 227 6.25 8.58 12.84
N HIS A 228 7.45 8.35 13.35
CA HIS A 228 7.90 7.03 13.79
C HIS A 228 6.99 6.49 14.92
N VAL A 229 6.72 5.19 14.93
CA VAL A 229 5.82 4.51 15.88
C VAL A 229 6.14 4.81 17.34
N THR A 230 7.43 4.95 17.69
CA THR A 230 7.84 5.29 19.06
C THR A 230 7.44 6.71 19.47
N THR A 231 7.47 7.67 18.53
CA THR A 231 6.94 9.02 18.73
C THR A 231 5.43 8.98 18.93
N SER A 232 4.70 8.16 18.17
CA SER A 232 3.27 7.94 18.38
C SER A 232 2.98 7.38 19.79
N ILE A 233 3.73 6.39 20.25
CA ILE A 233 3.60 5.82 21.60
C ILE A 233 3.84 6.90 22.68
N GLN A 234 4.87 7.74 22.51
CA GLN A 234 5.15 8.85 23.41
C GLN A 234 4.03 9.91 23.41
N ALA A 235 3.49 10.23 22.23
CA ALA A 235 2.38 11.17 22.09
C ALA A 235 1.12 10.66 22.81
N ILE A 236 0.82 9.35 22.67
CA ILE A 236 -0.28 8.70 23.40
C ILE A 236 -0.06 8.79 24.92
N LYS A 237 1.16 8.51 25.40
CA LYS A 237 1.52 8.65 26.83
C LYS A 237 1.36 10.10 27.33
N ALA A 238 1.55 11.08 26.46
CA ALA A 238 1.33 12.50 26.74
C ALA A 238 -0.13 12.95 26.60
N GLY A 239 -1.06 12.04 26.25
CA GLY A 239 -2.49 12.33 26.13
C GLY A 239 -2.94 12.89 24.78
N ALA A 240 -2.13 12.74 23.72
CA ALA A 240 -2.48 13.22 22.40
C ALA A 240 -3.66 12.43 21.78
N PRO A 241 -4.55 13.08 21.00
CA PRO A 241 -5.72 12.45 20.39
C PRO A 241 -5.36 11.72 19.09
N LEU A 242 -4.51 10.70 19.19
CA LEU A 242 -4.05 9.92 18.04
C LEU A 242 -5.13 8.94 17.56
N ASP A 243 -5.44 8.98 16.26
CA ASP A 243 -6.37 8.03 15.63
C ASP A 243 -5.63 6.81 15.05
N LEU A 244 -4.66 7.02 14.15
CA LEU A 244 -3.85 5.94 13.56
C LEU A 244 -2.36 6.05 13.94
N VAL A 245 -1.73 4.91 14.15
CA VAL A 245 -0.27 4.78 14.30
C VAL A 245 0.34 4.45 12.95
N PHE A 246 1.23 5.32 12.48
CA PHE A 246 1.97 5.13 11.25
C PHE A 246 3.31 4.41 11.50
N GLN A 247 3.75 3.62 10.52
CA GLN A 247 5.15 3.18 10.42
C GLN A 247 5.48 2.68 9.00
N SER A 248 6.64 3.09 8.46
CA SER A 248 7.23 2.44 7.29
C SER A 248 7.79 1.07 7.67
N VAL A 249 7.50 0.04 6.86
CA VAL A 249 7.92 -1.35 7.09
C VAL A 249 8.51 -1.97 5.82
N ALA A 250 9.36 -2.97 6.00
CA ALA A 250 10.06 -3.70 4.93
C ALA A 250 9.98 -5.22 5.13
N GLY A 251 10.35 -5.95 4.08
CA GLY A 251 10.27 -7.43 4.03
C GLY A 251 11.40 -8.19 4.72
N THR A 252 12.33 -7.51 5.40
CA THR A 252 13.45 -8.15 6.11
C THR A 252 13.67 -7.51 7.48
N GLN A 253 14.13 -8.32 8.44
CA GLN A 253 14.46 -7.86 9.79
C GLN A 253 15.56 -6.80 9.76
N ALA A 254 16.56 -6.96 8.89
CA ALA A 254 17.65 -5.99 8.77
C ALA A 254 17.14 -4.61 8.29
N ALA A 255 16.26 -4.57 7.28
CA ALA A 255 15.67 -3.32 6.81
C ALA A 255 14.77 -2.66 7.87
N ASN A 256 13.92 -3.45 8.54
CA ASN A 256 13.06 -2.94 9.63
C ASN A 256 13.89 -2.38 10.80
N LYS A 257 15.00 -3.05 11.17
CA LYS A 257 15.94 -2.51 12.16
C LYS A 257 16.58 -1.20 11.70
N GLY A 258 16.88 -1.07 10.40
CA GLY A 258 17.33 0.19 9.80
C GLY A 258 16.31 1.32 9.96
N PHE A 259 15.02 1.00 9.95
CA PHE A 259 13.94 1.94 10.27
C PHE A 259 13.70 2.14 11.76
N GLY A 260 14.43 1.44 12.64
CA GLY A 260 14.29 1.56 14.10
C GLY A 260 13.16 0.73 14.70
N VAL A 261 12.65 -0.29 13.98
CA VAL A 261 11.50 -1.11 14.43
C VAL A 261 11.76 -2.62 14.33
N ASP A 262 11.02 -3.35 15.17
CA ASP A 262 10.83 -4.80 15.10
C ASP A 262 9.33 -5.12 15.29
N LEU A 263 8.95 -6.40 15.22
CA LEU A 263 7.54 -6.79 15.39
C LEU A 263 6.99 -6.44 16.78
N ALA A 264 7.83 -6.45 17.82
CA ALA A 264 7.39 -6.11 19.18
C ALA A 264 7.02 -4.63 19.28
N VAL A 265 7.82 -3.73 18.70
CA VAL A 265 7.52 -2.29 18.66
C VAL A 265 6.24 -2.01 17.88
N LEU A 266 6.02 -2.70 16.75
CA LEU A 266 4.77 -2.54 15.98
C LEU A 266 3.54 -3.00 16.77
N ARG A 267 3.65 -4.11 17.52
CA ARG A 267 2.59 -4.60 18.42
C ARG A 267 2.34 -3.64 19.58
N GLU A 268 3.38 -3.08 20.20
CA GLU A 268 3.25 -2.05 21.25
C GLU A 268 2.51 -0.81 20.72
N GLY A 269 2.87 -0.34 19.52
CA GLY A 269 2.19 0.79 18.87
C GLY A 269 0.70 0.52 18.66
N ARG A 270 0.34 -0.67 18.18
CA ARG A 270 -1.05 -1.11 18.02
C ARG A 270 -1.80 -1.13 19.34
N GLU A 271 -1.23 -1.75 20.38
CA GLU A 271 -1.83 -1.84 21.70
C GLU A 271 -2.05 -0.46 22.34
N ALA A 272 -1.07 0.44 22.21
CA ALA A 272 -1.17 1.81 22.67
C ALA A 272 -2.34 2.55 22.00
N ALA A 273 -2.50 2.42 20.68
CA ALA A 273 -3.59 3.06 19.94
C ALA A 273 -4.97 2.47 20.31
N LEU A 274 -5.08 1.15 20.43
CA LEU A 274 -6.30 0.47 20.87
C LEU A 274 -6.73 0.92 22.27
N SER A 275 -5.78 1.22 23.15
CA SER A 275 -6.07 1.69 24.51
C SER A 275 -6.88 2.99 24.55
N LEU A 276 -6.79 3.81 23.50
CA LEU A 276 -7.52 5.07 23.37
C LEU A 276 -9.01 4.88 23.03
N LYS A 277 -9.40 3.73 22.45
CA LYS A 277 -10.78 3.39 22.08
C LYS A 277 -11.48 4.47 21.24
N ARG A 278 -10.77 5.01 20.25
CA ARG A 278 -11.24 6.15 19.44
C ARG A 278 -12.01 5.76 18.18
N GLY A 279 -11.98 4.49 17.79
CA GLY A 279 -12.74 3.97 16.65
C GLY A 279 -14.24 3.94 16.93
N THR A 280 -15.04 4.34 15.94
CA THR A 280 -16.51 4.42 16.04
C THR A 280 -17.24 3.37 15.22
N VAL A 281 -16.55 2.76 14.26
CA VAL A 281 -17.05 1.71 13.35
C VAL A 281 -16.27 0.42 13.54
N GLY A 282 -14.94 0.51 13.70
CA GLY A 282 -14.06 -0.63 13.94
C GLY A 282 -12.81 -0.26 14.74
N ASP A 283 -11.87 -1.20 14.83
CA ASP A 283 -10.68 -1.12 15.69
C ASP A 283 -9.36 -1.34 14.91
N ASN A 284 -9.38 -1.17 13.58
CA ASN A 284 -8.16 -1.15 12.78
C ASN A 284 -7.43 0.18 13.00
N VAL A 285 -6.29 0.17 13.70
CA VAL A 285 -5.61 1.40 14.17
C VAL A 285 -4.23 1.65 13.57
N MET A 286 -3.72 0.75 12.73
CA MET A 286 -2.40 0.91 12.12
C MET A 286 -2.50 1.43 10.70
N TYR A 287 -1.52 2.23 10.30
CA TYR A 287 -1.28 2.67 8.93
C TYR A 287 0.18 2.35 8.59
N LEU A 288 0.43 1.57 7.54
CA LEU A 288 1.79 1.18 7.17
C LEU A 288 2.11 1.57 5.72
N GLU A 289 3.37 1.94 5.49
CA GLU A 289 3.90 2.21 4.16
C GLU A 289 5.00 1.22 3.80
N THR A 290 4.98 0.78 2.55
CA THR A 290 5.95 -0.14 1.94
C THR A 290 6.47 0.47 0.63
N GLY A 291 7.33 -0.24 -0.08
CA GLY A 291 7.86 0.23 -1.36
C GLY A 291 8.99 -0.65 -1.84
N GLN A 292 8.92 -1.01 -3.12
CA GLN A 292 10.00 -1.69 -3.82
C GLN A 292 11.27 -0.84 -3.78
N GLY A 293 12.41 -1.50 -3.56
CA GLY A 293 13.72 -0.85 -3.41
C GLY A 293 14.13 -0.55 -1.97
N SER A 294 13.20 -0.49 -1.01
CA SER A 294 13.50 -0.18 0.40
C SER A 294 14.57 -1.09 1.02
N ALA A 295 14.44 -2.41 0.85
CA ALA A 295 15.40 -3.37 1.38
C ALA A 295 16.75 -3.36 0.64
N LEU A 296 16.78 -3.01 -0.65
CA LEU A 296 18.03 -2.83 -1.40
C LEU A 296 18.75 -1.57 -0.94
N SER A 297 18.01 -0.46 -0.79
CA SER A 297 18.51 0.80 -0.26
C SER A 297 19.13 0.66 1.14
N ALA A 298 18.55 -0.20 1.97
CA ALA A 298 19.03 -0.50 3.32
C ALA A 298 20.17 -1.55 3.38
N ASP A 299 20.72 -1.99 2.25
CA ASP A 299 21.71 -3.08 2.15
C ASP A 299 21.25 -4.37 2.89
N ALA A 300 19.95 -4.65 2.79
CA ALA A 300 19.25 -5.64 3.60
C ALA A 300 18.39 -6.58 2.72
N HIS A 301 18.73 -6.71 1.43
CA HIS A 301 17.95 -7.47 0.46
C HIS A 301 18.33 -8.96 0.37
N HIS A 302 19.48 -9.37 0.91
CA HIS A 302 19.93 -10.77 0.98
C HIS A 302 20.03 -11.52 -0.38
N GLY A 303 20.20 -10.78 -1.48
CA GLY A 303 20.17 -11.34 -2.84
C GLY A 303 18.77 -11.70 -3.34
N VAL A 304 17.72 -11.24 -2.65
CA VAL A 304 16.31 -11.40 -3.06
C VAL A 304 15.90 -10.17 -3.88
N ASP A 305 15.04 -10.40 -4.88
CA ASP A 305 14.51 -9.35 -5.75
C ASP A 305 13.50 -8.44 -5.05
N GLU A 306 13.34 -7.23 -5.57
CA GLU A 306 12.52 -6.18 -4.97
C GLU A 306 11.06 -6.59 -4.79
N GLN A 307 10.47 -7.26 -5.78
CA GLN A 307 9.07 -7.68 -5.70
C GLN A 307 8.89 -8.64 -4.53
N THR A 308 9.74 -9.65 -4.43
CA THR A 308 9.59 -10.67 -3.39
C THR A 308 9.75 -10.07 -2.00
N LEU A 309 10.65 -9.11 -1.81
CA LEU A 309 10.81 -8.40 -0.53
C LEU A 309 9.64 -7.47 -0.22
N GLU A 310 9.08 -6.82 -1.22
CA GLU A 310 7.88 -6.00 -1.06
C GLU A 310 6.68 -6.84 -0.62
N VAL A 311 6.47 -8.02 -1.23
CA VAL A 311 5.39 -8.93 -0.79
C VAL A 311 5.61 -9.43 0.64
N ARG A 312 6.86 -9.61 1.07
CA ARG A 312 7.17 -9.98 2.46
C ARG A 312 6.84 -8.87 3.46
N ALA A 313 6.93 -7.60 3.07
CA ALA A 313 6.50 -6.48 3.90
C ALA A 313 4.99 -6.55 4.20
N TYR A 314 4.18 -7.11 3.30
CA TYR A 314 2.75 -7.32 3.54
C TYR A 314 2.45 -8.35 4.63
N ALA A 315 3.33 -9.33 4.85
CA ALA A 315 3.20 -10.25 6.00
C ALA A 315 3.42 -9.50 7.32
N VAL A 316 4.42 -8.62 7.38
CA VAL A 316 4.66 -7.72 8.52
C VAL A 316 3.44 -6.84 8.75
N ALA A 317 2.86 -6.30 7.68
CA ALA A 317 1.69 -5.44 7.80
C ALA A 317 0.46 -6.19 8.32
N ARG A 318 0.18 -7.39 7.82
CA ARG A 318 -0.98 -8.20 8.22
C ARG A 318 -1.00 -8.52 9.72
N GLU A 319 0.18 -8.71 10.32
CA GLU A 319 0.34 -9.03 11.75
C GLU A 319 -0.34 -8.01 12.67
N VAL A 320 -0.33 -6.73 12.29
CA VAL A 320 -0.85 -5.64 13.16
C VAL A 320 -2.24 -5.14 12.76
N LYS A 321 -2.95 -5.89 11.91
CA LYS A 321 -4.36 -5.63 11.50
C LYS A 321 -4.62 -4.15 11.12
N PRO A 322 -3.89 -3.61 10.14
CA PRO A 322 -3.95 -2.20 9.79
C PRO A 322 -5.30 -1.80 9.22
N LEU A 323 -5.62 -0.51 9.32
CA LEU A 323 -6.68 0.10 8.53
C LEU A 323 -6.21 0.26 7.09
N LEU A 324 -4.97 0.71 6.92
CA LEU A 324 -4.39 1.10 5.65
C LEU A 324 -2.99 0.51 5.50
N VAL A 325 -2.70 0.04 4.29
CA VAL A 325 -1.33 -0.21 3.83
C VAL A 325 -1.21 0.36 2.43
N ASN A 326 -0.16 1.11 2.13
CA ASN A 326 0.15 1.44 0.74
C ASN A 326 1.62 1.18 0.41
N THR A 327 1.84 0.74 -0.82
CA THR A 327 3.14 0.92 -1.48
C THR A 327 3.27 2.39 -1.89
N VAL A 328 4.49 2.91 -1.86
CA VAL A 328 4.83 4.23 -2.42
C VAL A 328 5.62 4.01 -3.71
N VAL A 329 4.92 3.73 -4.81
CA VAL A 329 5.57 3.30 -6.06
C VAL A 329 6.15 4.51 -6.80
N GLY A 330 7.44 4.47 -7.13
CA GLY A 330 8.12 5.57 -7.85
C GLY A 330 8.71 6.67 -6.96
N PHE A 331 8.59 6.56 -5.64
CA PHE A 331 9.06 7.59 -4.69
C PHE A 331 10.56 7.60 -4.45
N ILE A 332 11.22 6.43 -4.43
CA ILE A 332 12.64 6.37 -4.05
C ILE A 332 13.53 6.95 -5.15
N GLY A 333 13.34 6.52 -6.39
CA GLY A 333 14.12 7.01 -7.53
C GLY A 333 14.29 6.01 -8.68
N PRO A 334 14.87 6.46 -9.80
CA PRO A 334 15.11 5.66 -11.00
C PRO A 334 16.09 4.51 -10.79
N GLU A 335 16.88 4.54 -9.72
CA GLU A 335 17.80 3.46 -9.34
C GLU A 335 17.06 2.15 -9.06
N TYR A 336 15.79 2.24 -8.63
CA TYR A 336 14.94 1.12 -8.27
C TYR A 336 13.85 0.88 -9.32
N LEU A 337 13.20 1.95 -9.79
CA LEU A 337 12.20 1.90 -10.87
C LEU A 337 12.47 3.05 -11.86
N TYR A 338 13.13 2.73 -12.97
CA TYR A 338 13.70 3.74 -13.88
C TYR A 338 12.66 4.55 -14.66
N ASP A 339 11.67 3.85 -15.23
CA ASP A 339 10.71 4.42 -16.18
C ASP A 339 9.26 4.16 -15.77
N ALA A 340 8.35 4.86 -16.44
CA ALA A 340 6.90 4.68 -16.29
C ALA A 340 6.43 3.23 -16.39
N LYS A 341 7.04 2.44 -17.29
CA LYS A 341 6.65 1.04 -17.49
C LYS A 341 6.98 0.19 -16.26
N GLN A 342 8.11 0.45 -15.62
CA GLN A 342 8.52 -0.20 -14.38
C GLN A 342 7.63 0.24 -13.22
N ILE A 343 7.34 1.54 -13.09
CA ILE A 343 6.45 2.10 -12.06
C ILE A 343 5.04 1.50 -12.19
N ILE A 344 4.45 1.52 -13.38
CA ILE A 344 3.11 0.95 -13.64
C ILE A 344 3.11 -0.55 -13.30
N ARG A 345 4.16 -1.28 -13.70
CA ARG A 345 4.26 -2.71 -13.42
C ARG A 345 4.34 -2.98 -11.92
N ALA A 346 5.20 -2.26 -11.19
CA ALA A 346 5.38 -2.40 -9.76
C ALA A 346 4.08 -2.10 -9.00
N GLY A 347 3.41 -0.99 -9.30
CA GLY A 347 2.15 -0.63 -8.64
C GLY A 347 1.05 -1.67 -8.81
N LEU A 348 0.98 -2.32 -9.99
CA LEU A 348 0.04 -3.42 -10.22
C LEU A 348 0.44 -4.72 -9.52
N GLU A 349 1.74 -5.06 -9.46
CA GLU A 349 2.22 -6.23 -8.73
C GLU A 349 1.97 -6.07 -7.23
N ASP A 350 2.28 -4.91 -6.68
CA ASP A 350 2.12 -4.58 -5.26
C ASP A 350 0.66 -4.63 -4.84
N HIS A 351 -0.21 -3.95 -5.59
CA HIS A 351 -1.64 -3.98 -5.34
C HIS A 351 -2.20 -5.40 -5.38
N PHE A 352 -1.87 -6.18 -6.41
CA PHE A 352 -2.29 -7.58 -6.53
C PHE A 352 -1.82 -8.43 -5.36
N CYS A 353 -0.53 -8.33 -5.00
CA CYS A 353 0.06 -9.16 -3.97
C CYS A 353 -0.49 -8.81 -2.57
N GLY A 354 -0.63 -7.52 -2.26
CA GLY A 354 -1.21 -7.05 -1.00
C GLY A 354 -2.65 -7.52 -0.84
N LYS A 355 -3.47 -7.36 -1.89
CA LYS A 355 -4.86 -7.84 -1.92
C LYS A 355 -4.97 -9.35 -1.72
N LEU A 356 -4.14 -10.13 -2.42
CA LEU A 356 -4.17 -11.60 -2.35
C LEU A 356 -3.73 -12.11 -0.96
N LEU A 357 -2.85 -11.39 -0.27
CA LEU A 357 -2.45 -11.69 1.12
C LEU A 357 -3.43 -11.19 2.18
N GLY A 358 -4.50 -10.51 1.78
CA GLY A 358 -5.54 -10.02 2.69
C GLY A 358 -5.22 -8.69 3.37
N VAL A 359 -4.39 -7.85 2.75
CA VAL A 359 -4.01 -6.52 3.26
C VAL A 359 -4.88 -5.42 2.63
N PRO A 360 -5.33 -4.38 3.38
CA PRO A 360 -6.14 -3.28 2.85
C PRO A 360 -5.30 -2.33 1.97
N MET A 361 -4.98 -2.81 0.77
CA MET A 361 -3.92 -2.27 -0.09
C MET A 361 -4.39 -1.04 -0.88
N GLY A 362 -3.77 0.10 -0.59
CA GLY A 362 -3.75 1.30 -1.41
C GLY A 362 -2.42 1.48 -2.14
N VAL A 363 -2.33 2.54 -2.93
CA VAL A 363 -1.12 2.88 -3.69
C VAL A 363 -0.96 4.39 -3.70
N ASP A 364 0.23 4.89 -3.33
CA ASP A 364 0.66 6.23 -3.75
C ASP A 364 1.12 6.13 -5.20
N VAL A 365 0.33 6.69 -6.12
CA VAL A 365 0.65 6.69 -7.55
C VAL A 365 1.50 7.92 -7.81
N CYS A 366 2.82 7.71 -7.85
CA CYS A 366 3.74 8.81 -7.77
C CYS A 366 5.02 8.58 -8.58
N TYR A 367 5.78 9.66 -8.76
CA TYR A 367 7.11 9.63 -9.35
C TYR A 367 7.95 10.79 -8.83
N THR A 368 9.25 10.68 -9.00
CA THR A 368 10.19 11.78 -8.75
C THR A 368 10.68 12.37 -10.06
N ASN A 369 10.97 13.67 -10.06
CA ASN A 369 11.37 14.44 -11.26
C ASN A 369 12.61 13.92 -12.02
N HIS A 370 13.35 12.96 -11.47
CA HIS A 370 14.55 12.38 -12.07
C HIS A 370 14.33 10.96 -12.62
N ALA A 371 13.12 10.40 -12.46
CA ALA A 371 12.69 9.20 -13.17
C ALA A 371 12.24 9.52 -14.61
N GLU A 372 12.32 8.54 -15.50
CA GLU A 372 11.78 8.65 -16.87
C GLU A 372 10.26 8.37 -16.85
N ALA A 373 9.52 9.27 -16.21
CA ALA A 373 8.06 9.24 -16.05
C ALA A 373 7.52 10.65 -15.87
N ASP A 374 6.23 10.84 -16.19
CA ASP A 374 5.51 12.07 -15.95
C ASP A 374 4.07 11.85 -15.44
N GLN A 375 3.28 12.91 -15.37
CA GLN A 375 1.90 12.84 -14.85
C GLN A 375 0.96 12.02 -15.77
N ASP A 376 1.20 11.97 -17.08
CA ASP A 376 0.37 11.16 -17.99
C ASP A 376 0.55 9.66 -17.69
N ASP A 377 1.74 9.27 -17.22
CA ASP A 377 2.00 7.91 -16.74
C ASP A 377 1.26 7.60 -15.43
N MET A 378 1.12 8.60 -14.56
CA MET A 378 0.34 8.47 -13.32
C MET A 378 -1.16 8.34 -13.61
N ASP A 379 -1.65 9.06 -14.63
CA ASP A 379 -3.02 8.91 -15.13
C ASP A 379 -3.30 7.48 -15.60
N ASN A 380 -2.34 6.86 -16.29
CA ASN A 380 -2.44 5.46 -16.69
C ASN A 380 -2.54 4.55 -15.46
N LEU A 381 -1.64 4.69 -14.49
CA LEU A 381 -1.60 3.81 -13.32
C LEU A 381 -2.86 3.94 -12.45
N MET A 382 -3.32 5.16 -12.17
CA MET A 382 -4.49 5.39 -11.32
C MET A 382 -5.77 4.79 -11.91
N VAL A 383 -5.92 4.83 -13.24
CA VAL A 383 -7.04 4.23 -13.96
C VAL A 383 -6.97 2.71 -13.86
N LEU A 384 -5.79 2.12 -14.10
CA LEU A 384 -5.59 0.67 -14.01
C LEU A 384 -5.87 0.13 -12.60
N LEU A 385 -5.38 0.83 -11.56
CA LEU A 385 -5.62 0.48 -10.16
C LEU A 385 -7.08 0.65 -9.75
N THR A 386 -7.75 1.68 -10.26
CA THR A 386 -9.19 1.84 -10.07
C THR A 386 -9.91 0.63 -10.66
N VAL A 387 -9.65 0.25 -11.92
CA VAL A 387 -10.25 -0.97 -12.50
C VAL A 387 -9.94 -2.21 -11.66
N ALA A 388 -8.72 -2.33 -11.12
CA ALA A 388 -8.29 -3.43 -10.25
C ALA A 388 -8.96 -3.46 -8.86
N GLY A 389 -9.71 -2.43 -8.47
CA GLY A 389 -10.41 -2.39 -7.18
C GLY A 389 -9.53 -1.96 -6.00
N VAL A 390 -8.57 -1.05 -6.22
CA VAL A 390 -7.75 -0.46 -5.16
C VAL A 390 -8.58 0.10 -4.00
N ASN A 391 -8.14 -0.12 -2.76
CA ASN A 391 -8.87 0.34 -1.57
C ASN A 391 -8.87 1.87 -1.49
N PHE A 392 -7.71 2.47 -1.69
CA PHE A 392 -7.53 3.92 -1.67
C PHE A 392 -6.32 4.37 -2.49
N LEU A 393 -6.36 5.62 -2.92
CA LEU A 393 -5.25 6.33 -3.56
C LEU A 393 -4.88 7.55 -2.70
N ILE A 394 -3.69 8.10 -2.92
CA ILE A 394 -3.19 9.28 -2.21
C ILE A 394 -3.32 10.49 -3.12
N ALA A 395 -3.69 11.64 -2.54
CA ALA A 395 -3.73 12.89 -3.27
C ALA A 395 -3.16 14.06 -2.45
N VAL A 396 -2.44 14.93 -3.15
CA VAL A 396 -1.81 16.16 -2.65
C VAL A 396 -2.37 17.39 -3.39
N PRO A 397 -2.19 18.61 -2.85
CA PRO A 397 -2.56 19.84 -3.56
C PRO A 397 -1.88 19.94 -4.93
N GLY A 398 -2.66 19.99 -6.00
CA GLY A 398 -2.12 20.22 -7.35
C GLY A 398 -1.18 19.14 -7.89
N ALA A 399 -1.21 17.92 -7.34
CA ALA A 399 -0.30 16.82 -7.67
C ALA A 399 1.19 17.07 -7.32
N ASP A 400 1.53 18.17 -6.64
CA ASP A 400 2.91 18.53 -6.29
C ASP A 400 3.08 18.59 -4.77
N ASP A 401 3.86 17.66 -4.21
CA ASP A 401 4.24 17.72 -2.80
C ASP A 401 5.50 18.56 -2.63
N VAL A 402 5.30 19.83 -2.31
CA VAL A 402 6.37 20.83 -2.15
C VAL A 402 7.33 20.57 -0.99
N MET A 403 7.02 19.63 -0.10
CA MET A 403 7.87 19.28 1.05
C MET A 403 8.68 18.03 0.75
N LEU A 404 8.05 17.00 0.18
CA LEU A 404 8.72 15.74 -0.18
C LEU A 404 9.37 15.78 -1.57
N ASN A 405 9.09 16.81 -2.37
CA ASN A 405 9.65 17.03 -3.71
C ASN A 405 9.38 15.89 -4.71
N TYR A 406 8.14 15.41 -4.74
CA TYR A 406 7.66 14.39 -5.67
C TYR A 406 6.25 14.73 -6.17
N GLN A 407 5.84 14.08 -7.26
CA GLN A 407 4.51 14.22 -7.81
C GLN A 407 3.66 13.01 -7.44
N SER A 408 2.43 13.25 -6.99
CA SER A 408 1.42 12.24 -6.68
C SER A 408 0.12 12.55 -7.47
N LEU A 409 -1.04 12.06 -7.04
CA LEU A 409 -2.31 12.48 -7.64
C LEU A 409 -2.78 13.81 -7.06
N SER A 410 -3.56 14.55 -7.84
CA SER A 410 -4.27 15.73 -7.38
C SER A 410 -5.63 15.35 -6.77
N TYR A 411 -6.23 16.31 -6.06
CA TYR A 411 -7.63 16.16 -5.61
C TYR A 411 -8.60 15.95 -6.78
N HIS A 412 -8.34 16.56 -7.93
CA HIS A 412 -9.19 16.45 -9.12
C HIS A 412 -9.19 15.05 -9.70
N ASP A 413 -8.06 14.34 -9.62
CA ASP A 413 -7.93 12.98 -10.12
C ASP A 413 -8.82 12.01 -9.36
N ILE A 414 -8.86 12.15 -8.03
CA ILE A 414 -9.78 11.38 -7.19
C ILE A 414 -11.23 11.68 -7.56
N VAL A 415 -11.61 12.95 -7.74
CA VAL A 415 -12.97 13.32 -8.18
C VAL A 415 -13.29 12.70 -9.54
N GLY A 416 -12.38 12.83 -10.49
CA GLY A 416 -12.50 12.29 -11.85
C GLY A 416 -12.72 10.78 -11.84
N LEU A 417 -11.86 10.03 -11.13
CA LEU A 417 -11.97 8.57 -11.02
C LEU A 417 -13.29 8.14 -10.38
N ARG A 418 -13.70 8.79 -9.28
CA ARG A 418 -14.97 8.48 -8.61
C ARG A 418 -16.17 8.68 -9.54
N HIS A 419 -16.18 9.77 -10.32
CA HIS A 419 -17.28 10.06 -11.25
C HIS A 419 -17.25 9.17 -12.47
N GLN A 420 -16.07 8.94 -13.07
CA GLN A 420 -15.90 8.12 -14.26
C GLN A 420 -16.27 6.65 -14.02
N PHE A 421 -15.93 6.12 -12.84
CA PHE A 421 -16.19 4.72 -12.48
C PHE A 421 -17.41 4.53 -11.59
N ASN A 422 -18.15 5.61 -11.26
CA ASN A 422 -19.28 5.60 -10.32
C ASN A 422 -18.93 4.93 -8.97
N ARG A 423 -17.80 5.35 -8.38
CA ARG A 423 -17.25 4.82 -7.13
C ARG A 423 -17.25 5.90 -6.05
N PRO A 424 -18.26 5.96 -5.17
CA PRO A 424 -18.29 6.96 -4.10
C PRO A 424 -17.17 6.71 -3.04
N PRO A 425 -16.88 7.72 -2.19
CA PRO A 425 -16.03 7.55 -0.98
C PRO A 425 -16.63 6.53 0.00
N ALA A 426 -15.98 6.26 1.13
CA ALA A 426 -16.52 5.45 2.22
C ALA A 426 -17.96 5.89 2.62
N PRO A 427 -18.87 4.96 2.99
CA PRO A 427 -20.28 5.26 3.22
C PRO A 427 -20.54 6.37 4.24
N GLU A 428 -19.77 6.37 5.33
CA GLU A 428 -19.88 7.34 6.40
C GLU A 428 -19.53 8.75 5.90
N PHE A 429 -18.45 8.84 5.12
CA PHE A 429 -17.98 10.09 4.51
C PHE A 429 -18.91 10.57 3.40
N GLU A 430 -19.45 9.67 2.56
CA GLU A 430 -20.48 10.02 1.58
C GLU A 430 -21.72 10.62 2.27
N ALA A 431 -22.16 10.04 3.39
CA ALA A 431 -23.27 10.59 4.17
C ALA A 431 -22.94 11.97 4.73
N TRP A 432 -21.71 12.21 5.17
CA TRP A 432 -21.25 13.53 5.60
C TRP A 432 -21.24 14.53 4.45
N LEU A 433 -20.72 14.18 3.27
CA LEU A 433 -20.75 15.04 2.07
C LEU A 433 -22.19 15.43 1.69
N LYS A 434 -23.16 14.51 1.81
CA LYS A 434 -24.60 14.81 1.62
C LYS A 434 -25.10 15.83 2.63
N ARG A 435 -24.79 15.64 3.93
CA ARG A 435 -25.19 16.57 5.00
C ARG A 435 -24.59 17.96 4.81
N MET A 436 -23.34 18.03 4.34
CA MET A 436 -22.65 19.28 4.05
C MET A 436 -23.11 19.95 2.75
N GLY A 437 -23.96 19.29 1.96
CA GLY A 437 -24.45 19.81 0.68
C GLY A 437 -23.37 19.86 -0.41
N MET A 438 -22.36 18.99 -0.31
CA MET A 438 -21.20 18.97 -1.22
C MET A 438 -21.38 18.01 -2.40
N ILE A 439 -22.35 17.09 -2.32
CA ILE A 439 -22.71 16.22 -3.42
C ILE A 439 -24.17 16.45 -3.85
N ASP A 440 -24.43 16.31 -5.15
CA ASP A 440 -25.75 16.48 -5.75
C ASP A 440 -26.64 15.24 -5.54
N ARG A 441 -27.88 15.29 -6.07
CA ARG A 441 -28.84 14.17 -5.97
C ARG A 441 -28.37 12.89 -6.68
N SER A 442 -27.41 13.00 -7.60
CA SER A 442 -26.78 11.88 -8.29
C SER A 442 -25.49 11.40 -7.62
N GLY A 443 -25.12 11.95 -6.45
CA GLY A 443 -23.92 11.58 -5.70
C GLY A 443 -22.63 12.16 -6.27
N ARG A 444 -22.70 13.04 -7.28
CA ARG A 444 -21.52 13.73 -7.82
C ARG A 444 -21.18 14.91 -6.94
N LEU A 445 -19.89 15.14 -6.71
CA LEU A 445 -19.43 16.40 -6.13
C LEU A 445 -19.96 17.52 -6.99
N ALA A 446 -20.75 18.40 -6.39
CA ALA A 446 -21.27 19.55 -7.10
C ALA A 446 -20.07 20.37 -7.59
N PRO A 447 -20.12 20.98 -8.80
CA PRO A 447 -19.19 22.06 -9.11
C PRO A 447 -19.23 23.05 -7.93
N LEU A 448 -18.15 23.78 -7.67
CA LEU A 448 -18.19 24.88 -6.70
C LEU A 448 -18.89 26.10 -7.37
N PRO A 449 -20.23 26.32 -7.23
CA PRO A 449 -20.68 27.71 -7.32
C PRO A 449 -21.70 28.09 -6.24
N GLN A 450 -21.54 29.32 -5.74
CA GLN A 450 -22.36 30.00 -4.74
C GLN A 450 -22.67 29.16 -3.49
N SER A 451 -21.59 28.69 -2.86
CA SER A 451 -21.48 28.34 -1.44
C SER A 451 -22.76 28.48 -0.61
N ASN A 452 -23.44 27.35 -0.36
CA ASN A 452 -24.41 27.24 0.72
C ASN A 452 -23.70 27.58 2.06
N ALA A 453 -24.46 28.08 3.04
CA ALA A 453 -23.90 28.60 4.30
C ALA A 453 -22.96 27.61 5.03
N PHE A 454 -23.17 26.30 4.87
CA PHE A 454 -22.36 25.27 5.51
C PHE A 454 -20.97 25.06 4.90
N SER A 455 -20.80 25.14 3.57
CA SER A 455 -19.46 25.10 2.96
C SER A 455 -18.69 26.40 3.18
N ARG A 456 -19.39 27.53 3.39
CA ARG A 456 -18.75 28.77 3.89
C ARG A 456 -18.17 28.61 5.29
N ASN A 457 -18.74 27.73 6.13
CA ASN A 457 -18.21 27.49 7.47
C ASN A 457 -16.85 26.80 7.44
N LEU A 458 -16.60 25.88 6.48
CA LEU A 458 -15.26 25.32 6.25
C LEU A 458 -14.26 26.44 5.93
N LEU A 459 -14.61 27.32 4.98
CA LEU A 459 -13.77 28.45 4.57
C LEU A 459 -13.58 29.54 5.64
N SER A 460 -14.37 29.52 6.71
CA SER A 460 -14.29 30.47 7.82
C SER A 460 -13.38 30.01 8.97
N TYR A 461 -12.86 28.78 8.89
CA TYR A 461 -11.99 28.21 9.91
C TYR A 461 -10.67 28.99 10.01
N LYS A 462 -10.19 29.18 11.24
CA LYS A 462 -8.87 29.69 11.57
C LYS A 462 -8.26 28.74 12.58
N ALA A 463 -7.08 28.21 12.31
CA ALA A 463 -6.38 27.29 13.22
C ALA A 463 -6.02 27.95 14.56
N SER A 464 -5.83 29.27 14.53
CA SER A 464 -5.51 30.13 15.68
C SER A 464 -6.68 30.42 16.64
N ALA A 465 -7.92 30.00 16.31
CA ALA A 465 -9.13 30.22 17.11
C ALA A 465 -9.65 28.92 17.72
#